data_AF-D2VCA4-F1
#
_entry.id   AF-D2VCA4-F1
#
_cell.length_a   1.000
_cell.length_b   1.000
_cell.length_c   1.000
_cell.angle_alpha   90.00
_cell.angle_beta   90.00
_cell.angle_gamma   90.00
#
_symmetry.space_group_name_H-M   'P 1'
#
loop_
_entity.id
_entity.type
_entity.pdbx_description
1 polymer ?
#
loop_
_entity_poly.entity_id
_entity_poly.type
_entity_poly.pdbx_seq_one_letter_code
_entity_poly.pdbx_strand_id
1 'polypeptide(L)'
;MRPLFSIRSDIVRHFSSAIRPFFNSAEKLFREIMKPHLTFEECASLYANTNTKSMSLATLMITLCSKHKRSEVERRKYIDELKNIIHHFDEGSATIRTIDIAISTLVHEEGYDEVVTLVRKLGNSSLASLKSFRLDQILKVLSSYPNDFELDIAKHIFSVLLERKQVSLYAYNYYAQCLFKYNFEEGMTLLHEMNAQKIKIFDNLFISSLTFSLKKNKQKESRMICSMIEHSKTTNKVLLTTMVNFYNKCEDYDKAIEITRNVSSDGLDTTSYNCLIQSYIGKSDLNRAIEMLAEMQQQNISPDSATFTIILTACADSKNYEQGLKVL
;
A
#
# COMPACT_ATOMS: atom_id res chain seq x y z
N MET A 1 -16.25 1.84 29.97
CA MET A 1 -15.96 3.27 30.22
C MET A 1 -14.75 3.36 31.15
N ARG A 2 -13.59 3.83 30.70
CA ARG A 2 -12.47 4.16 31.61
C ARG A 2 -12.70 5.57 32.16
N PRO A 3 -12.55 5.81 33.48
CA PRO A 3 -12.92 7.09 34.08
C PRO A 3 -11.94 8.21 33.69
N LEU A 4 -12.50 9.39 33.39
CA LEU A 4 -11.83 10.68 33.10
C LEU A 4 -10.69 11.04 34.07
N PHE A 5 -10.69 10.48 35.28
CA PHE A 5 -9.68 10.69 36.30
C PHE A 5 -8.29 10.13 35.94
N SER A 6 -8.18 9.05 35.18
CA SER A 6 -6.85 8.48 34.83
C SER A 6 -6.09 9.36 33.84
N ILE A 7 -6.82 10.07 32.97
CA ILE A 7 -6.24 11.03 32.01
C ILE A 7 -5.71 12.26 32.76
N ARG A 8 -6.39 12.65 33.84
CA ARG A 8 -6.05 13.81 34.67
C ARG A 8 -4.73 13.64 35.41
N SER A 9 -4.47 12.45 36.00
CA SER A 9 -3.19 12.18 36.67
C SER A 9 -2.02 12.14 35.69
N ASP A 10 -2.24 11.59 34.49
CA ASP A 10 -1.18 11.41 33.50
C ASP A 10 -0.78 12.74 32.84
N ILE A 11 -1.74 13.64 32.58
CA ILE A 11 -1.47 14.99 32.08
C ILE A 11 -0.67 15.79 33.12
N VAL A 12 -1.08 15.77 34.38
CA VAL A 12 -0.37 16.48 35.45
C VAL A 12 1.06 15.95 35.63
N ARG A 13 1.28 14.64 35.49
CA ARG A 13 2.60 14.01 35.60
C ARG A 13 3.52 14.28 34.39
N HIS A 14 2.96 14.41 33.18
CA HIS A 14 3.69 14.78 31.97
C HIS A 14 4.06 16.27 31.92
N PHE A 15 3.17 17.14 32.39
CA PHE A 15 3.43 18.58 32.45
C PHE A 15 4.49 18.92 33.52
N SER A 16 4.57 18.17 34.63
CA SER A 16 5.54 18.50 35.71
C SER A 16 6.99 18.19 35.37
N SER A 17 7.27 17.22 34.48
CA SER A 17 8.64 16.84 34.12
C SER A 17 9.24 17.68 32.99
N ALA A 18 8.43 18.06 31.99
CA ALA A 18 8.90 18.78 30.79
C ALA A 18 9.04 20.30 30.98
N ILE A 19 8.35 20.87 31.96
CA ILE A 19 8.18 22.33 32.10
C ILE A 19 9.14 22.96 33.13
N ARG A 20 9.90 22.13 33.85
CA ARG A 20 10.79 22.59 34.93
C ARG A 20 11.82 23.69 34.54
N PRO A 21 12.25 23.87 33.27
CA PRO A 21 13.13 24.97 32.89
C PRO A 21 12.42 26.28 32.51
N PHE A 22 11.11 26.28 32.23
CA PHE A 22 10.38 27.43 31.65
C PHE A 22 9.41 28.05 32.67
N PHE A 23 9.95 28.44 33.82
CA PHE A 23 9.19 29.04 34.92
C PHE A 23 8.85 30.51 34.63
N ASN A 24 7.62 30.75 34.17
CA ASN A 24 6.72 31.89 34.47
C ASN A 24 5.55 31.92 33.46
N SER A 25 5.81 31.66 32.18
CA SER A 25 4.76 31.56 31.13
C SER A 25 3.96 30.25 31.22
N ALA A 26 4.60 29.19 31.71
CA ALA A 26 3.96 27.88 31.80
C ALA A 26 2.94 27.77 32.94
N GLU A 27 3.05 28.57 34.01
CA GLU A 27 2.07 28.55 35.11
C GLU A 27 0.74 29.18 34.70
N LYS A 28 0.78 30.24 33.89
CA LYS A 28 -0.41 30.87 33.28
C LYS A 28 -1.08 29.90 32.29
N LEU A 29 -0.28 29.24 31.46
CA LEU A 29 -0.74 28.19 30.54
C LEU A 29 -1.34 26.99 31.30
N PHE A 30 -0.74 26.59 32.42
CA PHE A 30 -1.21 25.50 33.28
C PHE A 30 -2.54 25.85 33.95
N ARG A 31 -2.72 27.09 34.43
CA ARG A 31 -3.99 27.57 34.99
C ARG A 31 -5.10 27.65 33.93
N GLU A 32 -4.78 28.02 32.70
CA GLU A 32 -5.75 28.03 31.61
C GLU A 32 -6.12 26.61 31.17
N ILE A 33 -5.16 25.71 30.95
CA ILE A 33 -5.37 24.29 30.58
C ILE A 33 -6.18 23.53 31.65
N MET A 34 -6.12 23.94 32.92
CA MET A 34 -6.84 23.31 34.03
C MET A 34 -8.32 23.74 34.15
N LYS A 35 -8.83 24.60 33.26
CA LYS A 35 -10.28 24.91 33.21
C LYS A 35 -11.09 23.65 32.83
N PRO A 36 -12.28 23.46 33.42
CA PRO A 36 -13.05 22.21 33.31
C PRO A 36 -13.52 21.86 31.88
N HIS A 37 -13.54 22.83 30.95
CA HIS A 37 -13.90 22.63 29.56
C HIS A 37 -13.03 23.51 28.64
N LEU A 38 -11.80 23.09 28.32
CA LEU A 38 -11.07 23.74 27.23
C LEU A 38 -11.67 23.31 25.90
N THR A 39 -12.12 24.30 25.14
CA THR A 39 -12.51 24.12 23.75
C THR A 39 -11.25 23.98 22.88
N PHE A 40 -11.41 23.39 21.69
CA PHE A 40 -10.29 23.32 20.75
C PHE A 40 -9.83 24.73 20.35
N GLU A 41 -10.75 25.69 20.18
CA GLU A 41 -10.43 27.06 19.75
C GLU A 41 -9.59 27.82 20.79
N GLU A 42 -9.83 27.58 22.07
CA GLU A 42 -8.97 28.06 23.16
C GLU A 42 -7.58 27.39 23.11
N CYS A 43 -7.50 26.08 22.83
CA CYS A 43 -6.19 25.42 22.68
C CYS A 43 -5.41 25.92 21.45
N ALA A 44 -6.12 26.14 20.34
CA ALA A 44 -5.58 26.62 19.06
C ALA A 44 -5.02 28.04 19.18
N SER A 45 -5.80 28.95 19.76
CA SER A 45 -5.35 30.32 20.03
C SER A 45 -4.14 30.35 20.98
N LEU A 46 -4.11 29.50 22.01
CA LEU A 46 -2.95 29.37 22.89
C LEU A 46 -1.73 28.80 22.17
N TYR A 47 -1.93 27.84 21.28
CA TYR A 47 -0.84 27.28 20.48
C TYR A 47 -0.26 28.33 19.53
N ALA A 48 -1.11 29.08 18.81
CA ALA A 48 -0.71 30.16 17.90
C ALA A 48 0.02 31.31 18.60
N ASN A 49 -0.38 31.65 19.82
CA ASN A 49 0.20 32.75 20.60
C ASN A 49 1.45 32.37 21.41
N THR A 50 1.83 31.09 21.45
CA THR A 50 3.06 30.66 22.12
C THR A 50 4.23 30.62 21.15
N ASN A 51 5.28 31.41 21.41
CA ASN A 51 6.53 31.39 20.62
C ASN A 51 7.17 30.00 20.52
N THR A 52 6.88 29.12 21.47
CA THR A 52 7.48 27.78 21.57
C THR A 52 6.56 26.66 21.07
N LYS A 53 5.40 26.96 20.45
CA LYS A 53 4.48 25.98 19.83
C LYS A 53 4.34 24.70 20.68
N SER A 54 3.75 24.84 21.87
CA SER A 54 3.78 23.80 22.91
C SER A 54 3.21 22.45 22.44
N MET A 55 4.04 21.40 22.51
CA MET A 55 3.66 20.04 22.09
C MET A 55 2.59 19.40 22.99
N SER A 56 2.45 19.84 24.24
CA SER A 56 1.37 19.39 25.11
C SER A 56 0.01 19.97 24.69
N LEU A 57 -0.03 21.22 24.22
CA LEU A 57 -1.21 21.80 23.57
C LEU A 57 -1.53 21.08 22.26
N ALA A 58 -0.52 20.78 21.43
CA ALA A 58 -0.71 19.96 20.23
C ALA A 58 -1.32 18.59 20.56
N THR A 59 -0.80 17.91 21.57
CA THR A 59 -1.32 16.60 22.02
C THR A 59 -2.77 16.69 22.50
N LEU A 60 -3.10 17.75 23.25
CA LEU A 60 -4.46 18.00 23.72
C LEU A 60 -5.41 18.30 22.55
N MET A 61 -5.00 19.14 21.59
CA MET A 61 -5.73 19.44 20.36
C MET A 61 -6.02 18.18 19.54
N ILE A 62 -5.00 17.35 19.26
CA ILE A 62 -5.18 16.08 18.53
C ILE A 62 -6.12 15.13 19.30
N THR A 63 -5.99 15.07 20.63
CA THR A 63 -6.86 14.22 21.47
C THR A 63 -8.32 14.70 21.45
N LEU A 64 -8.54 16.02 21.38
CA LEU A 64 -9.88 16.60 21.26
C LEU A 64 -10.46 16.36 19.85
N CYS A 65 -9.65 16.36 18.80
CA CYS A 65 -10.08 15.98 17.45
C CYS A 65 -10.58 14.53 17.38
N SER A 66 -9.82 13.60 17.96
CA SER A 66 -10.14 12.16 17.89
C SER A 66 -11.37 11.71 18.70
N LYS A 67 -11.85 12.53 19.66
CA LYS A 67 -12.92 12.13 20.61
C LYS A 67 -14.33 12.58 20.25
N HIS A 68 -14.51 13.56 19.38
CA HIS A 68 -15.82 14.17 19.14
C HIS A 68 -16.37 13.83 17.75
N LYS A 69 -17.62 13.35 17.67
CA LYS A 69 -18.41 13.33 16.43
C LYS A 69 -18.75 14.78 16.06
N ARG A 70 -17.90 15.43 15.26
CA ARG A 70 -18.05 16.83 14.85
C ARG A 70 -18.61 16.94 13.43
N SER A 71 -19.12 18.13 13.10
CA SER A 71 -19.54 18.45 11.74
C SER A 71 -18.35 18.39 10.76
N GLU A 72 -18.63 18.14 9.48
CA GLU A 72 -17.60 18.02 8.44
C GLU A 72 -16.75 19.30 8.30
N VAL A 73 -17.38 20.47 8.46
CA VAL A 73 -16.72 21.79 8.41
C VAL A 73 -15.73 21.97 9.56
N GLU A 74 -16.13 21.63 10.77
CA GLU A 74 -15.28 21.75 11.96
C GLU A 74 -14.07 20.81 11.87
N ARG A 75 -14.32 19.56 11.48
CA ARG A 75 -13.29 18.54 11.26
C ARG A 75 -12.22 19.02 10.26
N ARG A 76 -12.62 19.65 9.16
CA ARG A 76 -11.70 20.17 8.14
C ARG A 76 -10.80 21.29 8.68
N LYS A 77 -11.38 22.26 9.40
CA LYS A 77 -10.63 23.32 10.11
C LYS A 77 -9.59 22.73 11.08
N TYR A 78 -9.97 21.68 11.80
CA TYR A 78 -9.06 21.02 12.74
C TYR A 78 -7.93 20.25 12.06
N ILE A 79 -8.21 19.59 10.93
CA ILE A 79 -7.18 18.95 10.13
C ILE A 79 -6.17 19.99 9.68
N ASP A 80 -6.60 21.11 9.09
CA ASP A 80 -5.72 22.18 8.62
C ASP A 80 -4.75 22.68 9.71
N GLU A 81 -5.25 22.79 10.94
CA GLU A 81 -4.43 23.18 12.08
C GLU A 81 -3.44 22.07 12.52
N LEU A 82 -3.84 20.79 12.44
CA LEU A 82 -2.93 19.66 12.59
C LEU A 82 -1.84 19.66 11.51
N LYS A 83 -2.17 19.98 10.25
CA LYS A 83 -1.18 20.12 9.18
C LYS A 83 -0.15 21.19 9.54
N ASN A 84 -0.63 22.35 10.01
CA ASN A 84 0.24 23.45 10.46
C ASN A 84 1.17 23.03 11.61
N ILE A 85 0.67 22.25 12.57
CA ILE A 85 1.49 21.71 13.67
C ILE A 85 2.57 20.78 13.12
N ILE A 86 2.23 19.87 12.21
CA ILE A 86 3.17 18.92 11.60
C ILE A 86 4.25 19.64 10.78
N HIS A 87 3.88 20.69 10.05
CA HIS A 87 4.85 21.50 9.30
C HIS A 87 5.88 22.22 10.19
N HIS A 88 5.57 22.46 11.45
CA HIS A 88 6.49 23.08 12.42
C HIS A 88 7.01 22.12 13.47
N PHE A 89 6.71 20.83 13.33
CA PHE A 89 7.13 19.78 14.23
C PHE A 89 8.65 19.59 14.21
N ASP A 90 9.26 19.55 15.39
CA ASP A 90 10.68 19.24 15.64
C ASP A 90 10.76 17.99 16.54
N GLU A 91 11.50 16.97 16.10
CA GLU A 91 11.55 15.63 16.70
C GLU A 91 11.94 15.67 18.18
N GLY A 92 12.92 16.52 18.55
CA GLY A 92 13.42 16.61 19.92
C GLY A 92 12.40 17.08 20.96
N SER A 93 11.25 17.60 20.52
CA SER A 93 10.22 18.20 21.38
C SER A 93 8.97 17.33 21.56
N ALA A 94 8.83 16.23 20.81
CA ALA A 94 7.60 15.46 20.74
C ALA A 94 7.65 14.16 21.54
N THR A 95 6.55 13.85 22.25
CA THR A 95 6.42 12.53 22.89
C THR A 95 5.94 11.48 21.90
N ILE A 96 6.36 10.23 22.08
CA ILE A 96 5.86 9.08 21.30
C ILE A 96 4.33 8.99 21.34
N ARG A 97 3.71 9.36 22.47
CA ARG A 97 2.24 9.39 22.60
C ARG A 97 1.60 10.46 21.71
N THR A 98 2.23 11.62 21.56
CA THR A 98 1.76 12.67 20.66
C THR A 98 1.80 12.19 19.21
N ILE A 99 2.91 11.56 18.81
CA ILE A 99 3.11 10.98 17.48
C ILE A 99 2.06 9.89 17.20
N ASP A 100 1.84 8.99 18.17
CA ASP A 100 0.87 7.89 18.08
C ASP A 100 -0.56 8.40 17.78
N ILE A 101 -1.00 9.42 18.53
CA ILE A 101 -2.34 10.00 18.36
C ILE A 101 -2.41 10.80 17.05
N ALA A 102 -1.35 11.52 16.68
CA ALA A 102 -1.29 12.27 15.42
C ALA A 102 -1.47 11.35 14.22
N ILE A 103 -0.67 10.29 14.12
CA ILE A 103 -0.77 9.29 13.04
C ILE A 103 -2.17 8.67 13.03
N SER A 104 -2.69 8.25 14.19
CA SER A 104 -4.03 7.65 14.27
C SER A 104 -5.15 8.58 13.79
N THR A 105 -5.02 9.88 14.04
CA THR A 105 -6.02 10.88 13.67
C THR A 105 -5.94 11.19 12.17
N LEU A 106 -4.73 11.40 11.64
CA LEU A 106 -4.53 11.67 10.21
C LEU A 106 -4.95 10.49 9.34
N VAL A 107 -4.64 9.26 9.76
CA VAL A 107 -5.07 8.05 9.04
C VAL A 107 -6.59 7.94 8.98
N HIS A 108 -7.30 8.29 10.06
CA HIS A 108 -8.76 8.26 10.09
C HIS A 108 -9.40 9.31 9.19
N GLU A 109 -8.73 10.44 9.02
CA GLU A 109 -9.22 11.58 8.23
C GLU A 109 -8.60 11.66 6.82
N GLU A 110 -7.97 10.59 6.34
CA GLU A 110 -7.34 10.51 5.00
C GLU A 110 -6.24 11.57 4.74
N GLY A 111 -5.62 12.10 5.80
CA GLY A 111 -4.49 13.05 5.74
C GLY A 111 -3.16 12.36 5.44
N TYR A 112 -3.08 11.61 4.34
CA TYR A 112 -1.96 10.73 4.01
C TYR A 112 -0.65 11.50 3.76
N ASP A 113 -0.71 12.65 3.10
CA ASP A 113 0.46 13.48 2.82
C ASP A 113 1.12 14.00 4.10
N GLU A 114 0.30 14.32 5.11
CA GLU A 114 0.80 14.77 6.41
C GLU A 114 1.35 13.62 7.25
N VAL A 115 0.82 12.40 7.11
CA VAL A 115 1.44 11.22 7.72
C VAL A 115 2.83 11.00 7.15
N VAL A 116 3.00 11.06 5.82
CA VAL A 116 4.31 10.91 5.18
C VAL A 116 5.26 12.03 5.61
N THR A 117 4.78 13.28 5.63
CA THR A 117 5.57 14.43 6.08
C THR A 117 6.00 14.30 7.53
N LEU A 118 5.09 13.86 8.42
CA LEU A 118 5.40 13.60 9.82
C LEU A 118 6.45 12.50 9.93
N VAL A 119 6.24 11.35 9.27
CA VAL A 119 7.17 10.21 9.31
C VAL A 119 8.56 10.58 8.80
N ARG A 120 8.67 11.45 7.78
CA ARG A 120 9.95 11.97 7.29
C ARG A 120 10.68 12.83 8.32
N LYS A 121 9.94 13.57 9.15
CA LYS A 121 10.51 14.40 10.20
C LYS A 121 10.84 13.61 11.47
N LEU A 122 10.27 12.42 11.62
CA LEU A 122 10.63 11.52 12.70
C LEU A 122 11.96 10.84 12.35
N GLY A 123 12.92 10.95 13.24
CA GLY A 123 14.13 10.17 13.22
C GLY A 123 13.91 8.73 13.67
N ASN A 124 14.96 7.95 13.49
CA ASN A 124 14.95 6.50 13.64
C ASN A 124 14.58 6.04 15.07
N SER A 125 14.91 6.82 16.10
CA SER A 125 14.60 6.52 17.50
C SER A 125 13.11 6.66 17.82
N SER A 126 12.44 7.61 17.17
CA SER A 126 11.01 7.87 17.33
C SER A 126 10.13 6.86 16.57
N LEU A 127 10.63 6.29 15.46
CA LEU A 127 9.98 5.20 14.70
C LEU A 127 10.29 3.81 15.27
N ALA A 128 11.49 3.62 15.83
CA ALA A 128 11.66 2.74 16.98
C ALA A 128 10.68 3.20 18.09
N SER A 129 10.55 2.69 19.31
CA SER A 129 9.49 3.15 20.26
C SER A 129 7.96 3.07 19.86
N LEU A 130 7.52 3.35 18.62
CA LEU A 130 6.12 3.21 18.16
C LEU A 130 5.67 1.75 18.19
N LYS A 131 4.38 1.50 18.40
CA LYS A 131 3.83 0.13 18.42
C LYS A 131 3.80 -0.46 17.01
N SER A 132 3.99 -1.78 16.88
CA SER A 132 3.98 -2.49 15.59
C SER A 132 2.73 -2.21 14.75
N PHE A 133 1.56 -2.19 15.36
CA PHE A 133 0.31 -1.84 14.67
C PHE A 133 0.31 -0.44 14.05
N ARG A 134 1.00 0.54 14.64
CA ARG A 134 1.14 1.88 14.05
C ARG A 134 2.04 1.86 12.84
N LEU A 135 3.13 1.12 12.93
CA LEU A 135 4.05 0.91 11.82
C LEU A 135 3.30 0.28 10.64
N ASP A 136 2.46 -0.72 10.88
CA ASP A 136 1.59 -1.30 9.85
C ASP A 136 0.58 -0.30 9.26
N GLN A 137 0.03 0.61 10.08
CA GLN A 137 -0.84 1.68 9.58
C GLN A 137 -0.09 2.65 8.65
N ILE A 138 1.15 3.01 8.99
CA ILE A 138 1.99 3.85 8.14
C ILE A 138 2.27 3.15 6.81
N LEU A 139 2.64 1.86 6.83
CA LEU A 139 2.87 1.08 5.60
C LEU A 139 1.62 1.05 4.71
N LYS A 140 0.42 0.94 5.30
CA LYS A 140 -0.85 1.01 4.55
C LYS A 140 -1.04 2.36 3.86
N VAL A 141 -0.77 3.45 4.57
CA VAL A 141 -0.84 4.81 3.98
C VAL A 141 0.12 4.94 2.81
N LEU A 142 1.37 4.48 2.97
CA LEU A 142 2.35 4.51 1.90
C LEU A 142 1.89 3.72 0.67
N SER A 143 1.25 2.55 0.88
CA SER A 143 0.74 1.72 -0.22
C SER A 143 -0.35 2.39 -1.05
N SER A 144 -1.14 3.28 -0.42
CA SER A 144 -2.19 4.06 -1.09
C SER A 144 -1.69 5.35 -1.72
N TYR A 145 -0.47 5.80 -1.38
CA TYR A 145 0.06 7.09 -1.81
C TYR A 145 1.52 6.97 -2.28
N PRO A 146 1.73 6.72 -3.59
CA PRO A 146 3.06 6.58 -4.16
C PRO A 146 3.89 7.85 -3.93
N ASN A 147 5.08 7.69 -3.36
CA ASN A 147 6.00 8.79 -3.10
C ASN A 147 7.45 8.35 -3.31
N ASP A 148 8.34 9.31 -3.53
CA ASP A 148 9.75 9.04 -3.85
C ASP A 148 10.53 8.40 -2.69
N PHE A 149 10.05 8.56 -1.45
CA PHE A 149 10.68 8.06 -0.22
C PHE A 149 10.07 6.75 0.28
N GLU A 150 9.19 6.15 -0.51
CA GLU A 150 8.39 4.98 -0.13
C GLU A 150 9.29 3.82 0.29
N LEU A 151 10.38 3.59 -0.44
CA LEU A 151 11.35 2.54 -0.14
C LEU A 151 12.11 2.80 1.17
N ASP A 152 12.61 4.01 1.37
CA ASP A 152 13.45 4.34 2.53
C ASP A 152 12.66 4.20 3.83
N ILE A 153 11.42 4.72 3.84
CA ILE A 153 10.53 4.61 4.98
C ILE A 153 10.13 3.15 5.20
N ALA A 154 9.76 2.42 4.15
CA ALA A 154 9.40 1.00 4.26
C ALA A 154 10.57 0.15 4.79
N LYS A 155 11.79 0.40 4.31
CA LYS A 155 13.02 -0.29 4.75
C LYS A 155 13.30 -0.03 6.22
N HIS A 156 13.19 1.23 6.66
CA HIS A 156 13.41 1.59 8.06
C HIS A 156 12.35 0.96 8.99
N ILE A 157 11.08 1.04 8.62
CA ILE A 157 10.01 0.41 9.39
C ILE A 157 10.22 -1.11 9.46
N PHE A 158 10.58 -1.73 8.33
CA PHE A 158 10.83 -3.15 8.27
C PHE A 158 12.01 -3.56 9.16
N SER A 159 13.12 -2.81 9.18
CA SER A 159 14.25 -3.10 10.07
C SER A 159 13.88 -3.00 11.54
N VAL A 160 13.12 -1.97 11.93
CA VAL A 160 12.63 -1.80 13.31
C VAL A 160 11.74 -2.97 13.72
N LEU A 161 10.84 -3.42 12.84
CA LEU A 161 9.97 -4.57 13.11
C LEU A 161 10.76 -5.88 13.18
N LEU A 162 11.80 -6.02 12.35
CA LEU A 162 12.67 -7.20 12.29
C LEU A 162 13.49 -7.36 13.56
N GLU A 163 14.12 -6.29 14.04
CA GLU A 163 14.86 -6.26 15.31
C GLU A 163 13.99 -6.68 16.50
N ARG A 164 12.71 -6.28 16.47
CA ARG A 164 11.74 -6.63 17.50
C ARG A 164 11.11 -8.00 17.35
N LYS A 165 11.39 -8.71 16.25
CA LYS A 165 10.71 -9.96 15.87
C LYS A 165 9.18 -9.81 15.83
N GLN A 166 8.70 -8.64 15.38
CA GLN A 166 7.29 -8.28 15.31
C GLN A 166 6.85 -7.91 13.89
N VAL A 167 7.56 -8.40 12.88
CA VAL A 167 7.22 -8.16 11.47
C VAL A 167 5.87 -8.82 11.16
N SER A 168 4.91 -8.00 10.76
CA SER A 168 3.59 -8.48 10.34
C SER A 168 3.66 -9.10 8.94
N LEU A 169 2.69 -9.97 8.61
CA LEU A 169 2.55 -10.51 7.27
C LEU A 169 2.40 -9.41 6.20
N TYR A 170 1.70 -8.34 6.57
CA TYR A 170 1.51 -7.18 5.71
C TYR A 170 2.84 -6.45 5.47
N ALA A 171 3.63 -6.21 6.52
CA ALA A 171 4.92 -5.54 6.42
C ALA A 171 5.90 -6.30 5.50
N TYR A 172 5.96 -7.64 5.60
CA TYR A 172 6.72 -8.48 4.66
C TYR A 172 6.29 -8.27 3.21
N ASN A 173 5.00 -8.43 2.94
CA ASN A 173 4.49 -8.36 1.57
C ASN A 173 4.64 -6.96 0.97
N TYR A 174 4.39 -5.92 1.76
CA TYR A 174 4.49 -4.53 1.32
C TYR A 174 5.95 -4.11 1.09
N TYR A 175 6.87 -4.45 1.99
CA TYR A 175 8.28 -4.14 1.81
C TYR A 175 8.85 -4.84 0.56
N ALA A 176 8.52 -6.12 0.34
CA ALA A 176 8.89 -6.83 -0.88
C ALA A 176 8.32 -6.18 -2.14
N GLN A 177 7.06 -5.72 -2.11
CA GLN A 177 6.44 -5.00 -3.22
C GLN A 177 7.22 -3.70 -3.55
N CYS A 178 7.62 -2.95 -2.53
CA CYS A 178 8.47 -1.76 -2.69
C CYS A 178 9.82 -2.13 -3.32
N LEU A 179 10.47 -3.20 -2.85
CA LEU A 179 11.72 -3.66 -3.43
C LEU A 179 11.57 -4.01 -4.91
N PHE A 180 10.53 -4.72 -5.34
CA PHE A 180 10.34 -5.00 -6.77
C PHE A 180 10.21 -3.75 -7.65
N LYS A 181 9.68 -2.64 -7.09
CA LYS A 181 9.57 -1.35 -7.78
C LYS A 181 10.93 -0.66 -7.95
N TYR A 182 11.79 -0.68 -6.93
CA TYR A 182 13.02 0.13 -6.88
C TYR A 182 14.32 -0.68 -6.98
N ASN A 183 14.38 -1.88 -6.37
CA ASN A 183 15.52 -2.78 -6.39
C ASN A 183 15.09 -4.26 -6.55
N PHE A 184 15.06 -4.70 -7.81
CA PHE A 184 14.61 -6.04 -8.20
C PHE A 184 15.39 -7.19 -7.55
N GLU A 185 16.72 -7.07 -7.42
CA GLU A 185 17.57 -8.16 -6.92
C GLU A 185 17.35 -8.39 -5.41
N GLU A 186 17.23 -7.30 -4.63
CA GLU A 186 16.83 -7.37 -3.22
C GLU A 186 15.39 -7.92 -3.08
N GLY A 187 14.48 -7.51 -3.96
CA GLY A 187 13.10 -8.00 -3.98
C GLY A 187 13.01 -9.51 -4.22
N MET A 188 13.79 -10.04 -5.16
CA MET A 188 13.90 -11.48 -5.40
C MET A 188 14.46 -12.21 -4.18
N THR A 189 15.54 -11.69 -3.59
CA THR A 189 16.17 -12.28 -2.40
C THR A 189 15.17 -12.41 -1.25
N LEU A 190 14.40 -11.35 -0.97
CA LEU A 190 13.36 -11.38 0.06
C LEU A 190 12.23 -12.35 -0.30
N LEU A 191 11.81 -12.42 -1.58
CA LEU A 191 10.79 -13.36 -2.02
C LEU A 191 11.22 -14.83 -1.81
N HIS A 192 12.50 -15.14 -2.09
CA HIS A 192 13.09 -16.44 -1.81
C HIS A 192 13.06 -16.79 -0.31
N GLU A 193 13.46 -15.84 0.54
CA GLU A 193 13.43 -16.00 2.00
C GLU A 193 12.00 -16.24 2.51
N MET A 194 11.04 -15.44 2.04
CA MET A 194 9.63 -15.59 2.38
C MET A 194 9.11 -16.98 2.01
N ASN A 195 9.43 -17.47 0.80
CA ASN A 195 9.03 -18.80 0.35
C ASN A 195 9.70 -19.92 1.18
N ALA A 196 11.00 -19.81 1.47
CA ALA A 196 11.74 -20.79 2.28
C ALA A 196 11.19 -20.88 3.71
N GLN A 197 10.79 -19.74 4.28
CA GLN A 197 10.17 -19.67 5.62
C GLN A 197 8.67 -19.95 5.61
N LYS A 198 8.07 -20.26 4.45
CA LYS A 198 6.63 -20.48 4.26
C LYS A 198 5.78 -19.29 4.74
N ILE A 199 6.32 -18.08 4.63
CA ILE A 199 5.57 -16.84 4.86
C ILE A 199 4.58 -16.68 3.70
N LYS A 200 3.31 -16.45 4.03
CA LYS A 200 2.26 -16.30 3.01
C LYS A 200 2.54 -15.09 2.12
N ILE A 201 2.70 -15.35 0.82
CA ILE A 201 2.84 -14.32 -0.22
C ILE A 201 1.44 -13.95 -0.71
N PHE A 202 1.17 -12.66 -0.84
CA PHE A 202 -0.09 -12.15 -1.37
C PHE A 202 -0.06 -12.07 -2.90
N ASP A 203 -1.22 -12.24 -3.54
CA ASP A 203 -1.34 -12.18 -5.00
C ASP A 203 -0.78 -10.88 -5.57
N ASN A 204 -0.98 -9.74 -4.90
CA ASN A 204 -0.45 -8.44 -5.35
C ASN A 204 1.08 -8.44 -5.43
N LEU A 205 1.77 -9.11 -4.48
CA LEU A 205 3.22 -9.24 -4.53
C LEU A 205 3.63 -10.11 -5.71
N PHE A 206 2.97 -11.24 -5.94
CA PHE A 206 3.22 -12.09 -7.11
C PHE A 206 2.98 -11.37 -8.45
N ILE A 207 1.89 -10.60 -8.57
CA ILE A 207 1.60 -9.80 -9.76
C ILE A 207 2.74 -8.79 -9.99
N SER A 208 3.14 -8.06 -8.94
CA SER A 208 4.22 -7.08 -9.04
C SER A 208 5.55 -7.73 -9.43
N SER A 209 5.96 -8.81 -8.76
CA SER A 209 7.24 -9.47 -8.99
C SER A 209 7.31 -10.09 -10.38
N LEU A 210 6.24 -10.74 -10.84
CA LEU A 210 6.18 -11.33 -12.18
C LEU A 210 6.17 -10.25 -13.26
N THR A 211 5.39 -9.17 -13.08
CA THR A 211 5.34 -8.05 -14.03
C THR A 211 6.71 -7.37 -14.18
N PHE A 212 7.42 -7.13 -13.07
CA PHE A 212 8.76 -6.55 -13.11
C PHE A 212 9.79 -7.51 -13.72
N SER A 213 9.73 -8.80 -13.39
CA SER A 213 10.60 -9.83 -13.97
C SER A 213 10.42 -9.92 -15.50
N LEU A 214 9.16 -9.85 -15.95
CA LEU A 214 8.80 -9.81 -17.37
C LEU A 214 9.35 -8.58 -18.08
N LYS A 215 9.21 -7.39 -17.48
CA LYS A 215 9.76 -6.14 -18.05
C LYS A 215 11.28 -6.17 -18.17
N LYS A 216 11.97 -6.84 -17.25
CA LYS A 216 13.44 -6.99 -17.25
C LYS A 216 13.93 -8.20 -18.05
N ASN A 217 13.05 -8.96 -18.72
CA ASN A 217 13.37 -10.20 -19.43
C ASN A 217 14.09 -11.26 -18.57
N LYS A 218 13.75 -11.30 -17.28
CA LYS A 218 14.32 -12.24 -16.28
C LYS A 218 13.52 -13.54 -16.28
N GLN A 219 13.76 -14.38 -17.29
CA GLN A 219 12.95 -15.58 -17.53
C GLN A 219 13.09 -16.62 -16.41
N LYS A 220 14.29 -16.82 -15.84
CA LYS A 220 14.52 -17.82 -14.77
C LYS A 220 13.74 -17.47 -13.51
N GLU A 221 13.81 -16.22 -13.11
CA GLU A 221 13.12 -15.64 -11.97
C GLU A 221 11.61 -15.70 -12.18
N SER A 222 11.14 -15.38 -13.38
CA SER A 222 9.72 -15.48 -13.74
C SER A 222 9.19 -16.92 -13.66
N ARG A 223 9.94 -17.93 -14.15
CA ARG A 223 9.57 -19.35 -14.01
C ARG A 223 9.45 -19.77 -12.56
N MET A 224 10.37 -19.29 -11.73
CA MET A 224 10.34 -19.58 -10.31
C MET A 224 9.13 -18.94 -9.62
N ILE A 225 8.81 -17.69 -9.95
CA ILE A 225 7.61 -17.03 -9.44
C ILE A 225 6.35 -17.81 -9.85
N CYS A 226 6.25 -18.24 -11.12
CA CYS A 226 5.14 -19.08 -11.59
C CYS A 226 5.01 -20.38 -10.80
N SER A 227 6.11 -21.07 -10.51
CA SER A 227 6.04 -22.29 -9.70
C SER A 227 5.54 -22.00 -8.28
N MET A 228 5.96 -20.91 -7.64
CA MET A 228 5.41 -20.51 -6.33
C MET A 228 3.89 -20.26 -6.41
N ILE A 229 3.41 -19.62 -7.48
CA ILE A 229 1.99 -19.32 -7.66
C ILE A 229 1.18 -20.62 -7.83
N GLU A 230 1.67 -21.59 -8.59
CA GLU A 230 1.02 -22.90 -8.78
C GLU A 230 0.82 -23.62 -7.44
N HIS A 231 1.80 -23.55 -6.53
CA HIS A 231 1.68 -24.12 -5.18
C HIS A 231 0.68 -23.35 -4.29
N SER A 232 0.48 -22.06 -4.54
CA SER A 232 -0.44 -21.20 -3.77
C SER A 232 -1.92 -21.47 -4.07
N LYS A 233 -2.23 -22.15 -5.19
CA LYS A 233 -3.61 -22.43 -5.66
C LYS A 233 -4.50 -21.18 -5.71
N THR A 234 -3.93 -20.06 -6.15
CA THR A 234 -4.66 -18.80 -6.30
C THR A 234 -5.80 -18.94 -7.33
N THR A 235 -6.87 -18.18 -7.12
CA THR A 235 -7.98 -18.00 -8.08
C THR A 235 -8.02 -16.57 -8.64
N ASN A 236 -6.98 -15.78 -8.37
CA ASN A 236 -6.90 -14.40 -8.78
C ASN A 236 -6.68 -14.30 -10.30
N LYS A 237 -7.71 -13.83 -11.01
CA LYS A 237 -7.72 -13.72 -12.47
C LYS A 237 -6.58 -12.87 -13.04
N VAL A 238 -6.24 -11.76 -12.37
CA VAL A 238 -5.16 -10.87 -12.81
C VAL A 238 -3.81 -11.60 -12.72
N LEU A 239 -3.59 -12.35 -11.65
CA LEU A 239 -2.37 -13.12 -11.46
C LEU A 239 -2.26 -14.25 -12.50
N LEU A 240 -3.33 -15.01 -12.72
CA LEU A 240 -3.37 -16.08 -13.72
C LEU A 240 -3.12 -15.53 -15.13
N THR A 241 -3.76 -14.41 -15.51
CA THR A 241 -3.52 -13.74 -16.80
C THR A 241 -2.06 -13.29 -16.94
N THR A 242 -1.45 -12.79 -15.86
CA THR A 242 -0.03 -12.40 -15.85
C THR A 242 0.88 -13.62 -16.08
N MET A 243 0.55 -14.78 -15.50
CA MET A 243 1.27 -16.03 -15.75
C MET A 243 1.12 -16.50 -17.20
N VAL A 244 -0.08 -16.43 -17.78
CA VAL A 244 -0.32 -16.83 -19.17
C VAL A 244 0.49 -15.96 -20.13
N ASN A 245 0.50 -14.63 -19.93
CA ASN A 245 1.34 -13.72 -20.69
C ASN A 245 2.84 -14.08 -20.58
N PHE A 246 3.29 -14.50 -19.39
CA PHE A 246 4.65 -14.99 -19.21
C PHE A 246 4.93 -16.26 -20.04
N TYR A 247 4.07 -17.26 -19.94
CA TYR A 247 4.26 -18.53 -20.67
C TYR A 247 4.18 -18.33 -22.19
N ASN A 248 3.31 -17.44 -22.67
CA ASN A 248 3.29 -17.01 -24.08
C ASN A 248 4.62 -16.39 -24.52
N LYS A 249 5.22 -15.50 -23.71
CA LYS A 249 6.55 -14.93 -24.01
C LYS A 249 7.70 -15.92 -23.93
N CYS A 250 7.52 -17.01 -23.20
CA CYS A 250 8.48 -18.10 -23.12
C CYS A 250 8.25 -19.18 -24.17
N GLU A 251 7.29 -18.98 -25.09
CA GLU A 251 6.88 -19.95 -26.11
C GLU A 251 6.41 -21.30 -25.53
N ASP A 252 6.08 -21.33 -24.24
CA ASP A 252 5.50 -22.49 -23.55
C ASP A 252 3.98 -22.41 -23.64
N TYR A 253 3.48 -22.47 -24.88
CA TYR A 253 2.08 -22.25 -25.21
C TYR A 253 1.16 -23.31 -24.59
N ASP A 254 1.66 -24.53 -24.39
CA ASP A 254 0.90 -25.61 -23.76
C ASP A 254 0.52 -25.26 -22.32
N LYS A 255 1.47 -24.74 -21.53
CA LYS A 255 1.17 -24.25 -20.18
C LYS A 255 0.25 -23.03 -20.18
N ALA A 256 0.45 -22.11 -21.13
CA ALA A 256 -0.42 -20.95 -21.26
C ALA A 256 -1.89 -21.36 -21.48
N ILE A 257 -2.13 -22.35 -22.35
CA ILE A 257 -3.44 -22.94 -22.61
C ILE A 257 -3.97 -23.67 -21.37
N GLU A 258 -3.14 -24.49 -20.72
CA GLU A 258 -3.52 -25.24 -19.51
C GLU A 258 -4.01 -24.31 -18.40
N ILE A 259 -3.23 -23.28 -18.08
CA ILE A 259 -3.56 -22.31 -17.01
C ILE A 259 -4.85 -21.57 -17.34
N THR A 260 -5.03 -21.14 -18.59
CA THR A 260 -6.23 -20.41 -18.99
C THR A 260 -7.47 -21.30 -18.89
N ARG A 261 -7.38 -22.57 -19.29
CA ARG A 261 -8.50 -23.53 -19.21
C ARG A 261 -8.81 -24.00 -17.78
N ASN A 262 -7.84 -23.92 -16.88
CA ASN A 262 -8.05 -24.21 -15.46
C ASN A 262 -8.84 -23.08 -14.76
N VAL A 263 -8.97 -21.89 -15.37
CA VAL A 263 -9.97 -20.91 -14.97
C VAL A 263 -11.32 -21.41 -15.45
N SER A 264 -12.30 -21.53 -14.54
CA SER A 264 -13.68 -21.92 -14.91
C SER A 264 -14.16 -21.13 -16.13
N SER A 265 -14.83 -21.78 -17.09
CA SER A 265 -15.34 -21.16 -18.32
C SER A 265 -16.16 -19.90 -18.06
N ASP A 266 -16.94 -19.88 -16.97
CA ASP A 266 -17.74 -18.71 -16.53
C ASP A 266 -16.89 -17.55 -15.98
N GLY A 267 -15.56 -17.72 -15.95
CA GLY A 267 -14.60 -16.82 -15.35
C GLY A 267 -13.65 -16.14 -16.34
N LEU A 268 -13.64 -16.56 -17.61
CA LEU A 268 -12.80 -15.93 -18.63
C LEU A 268 -13.34 -14.54 -19.00
N ASP A 269 -12.44 -13.58 -19.11
CA ASP A 269 -12.72 -12.25 -19.62
C ASP A 269 -12.04 -12.03 -20.97
N THR A 270 -12.24 -10.87 -21.59
CA THR A 270 -11.61 -10.50 -22.87
C THR A 270 -10.10 -10.67 -22.85
N THR A 271 -9.44 -10.30 -21.74
CA THR A 271 -7.99 -10.43 -21.62
C THR A 271 -7.55 -11.89 -21.63
N SER A 272 -8.28 -12.76 -20.92
CA SER A 272 -8.00 -14.20 -20.85
C SER A 272 -8.17 -14.87 -22.21
N TYR A 273 -9.25 -14.55 -22.95
CA TYR A 273 -9.45 -15.03 -24.32
C TYR A 273 -8.37 -14.53 -25.27
N ASN A 274 -7.98 -13.26 -25.19
CA ASN A 274 -6.89 -12.71 -25.99
C ASN A 274 -5.57 -13.46 -25.76
N CYS A 275 -5.25 -13.79 -24.50
CA CYS A 275 -4.08 -14.60 -24.19
C CYS A 275 -4.18 -16.03 -24.76
N LEU A 276 -5.35 -16.67 -24.68
CA LEU A 276 -5.57 -18.02 -25.21
C LEU A 276 -5.46 -18.08 -26.74
N ILE A 277 -6.06 -17.10 -27.43
CA ILE A 277 -5.96 -16.91 -28.89
C ILE A 277 -4.48 -16.75 -29.28
N GLN A 278 -3.74 -15.91 -28.55
CA GLN A 278 -2.31 -15.71 -28.78
C GLN A 278 -1.50 -17.00 -28.57
N SER A 279 -1.84 -17.82 -27.57
CA SER A 279 -1.18 -19.12 -27.36
C SER A 279 -1.39 -20.06 -28.54
N TYR A 280 -2.62 -20.16 -29.07
CA TYR A 280 -2.91 -21.00 -30.25
C TYR A 280 -2.20 -20.52 -31.51
N ILE A 281 -2.16 -19.20 -31.73
CA ILE A 281 -1.38 -18.60 -32.82
C ILE A 281 0.10 -18.93 -32.69
N GLY A 282 0.66 -18.85 -31.48
CA GLY A 282 2.04 -19.23 -31.19
C GLY A 282 2.35 -20.69 -31.53
N LYS A 283 1.36 -21.58 -31.36
CA LYS A 283 1.43 -22.99 -31.81
C LYS A 283 1.21 -23.19 -33.31
N SER A 284 1.07 -22.11 -34.09
CA SER A 284 0.68 -22.14 -35.50
C SER A 284 -0.69 -22.79 -35.75
N ASP A 285 -1.60 -22.77 -34.77
CA ASP A 285 -2.96 -23.32 -34.87
C ASP A 285 -3.99 -22.19 -35.00
N LEU A 286 -4.00 -21.55 -36.16
CA LEU A 286 -4.91 -20.43 -36.47
C LEU A 286 -6.38 -20.87 -36.40
N ASN A 287 -6.69 -22.12 -36.72
CA ASN A 287 -8.05 -22.63 -36.68
C ASN A 287 -8.58 -22.63 -35.25
N ARG A 288 -7.81 -23.16 -34.28
CA ARG A 288 -8.17 -23.09 -32.86
C ARG A 288 -8.26 -21.66 -32.36
N ALA A 289 -7.37 -20.78 -32.79
CA ALA A 289 -7.45 -19.37 -32.40
C ALA A 289 -8.77 -18.72 -32.82
N ILE A 290 -9.29 -19.04 -34.01
CA ILE A 290 -10.58 -18.55 -34.51
C ILE A 290 -11.75 -19.22 -33.78
N GLU A 291 -11.65 -20.51 -33.45
CA GLU A 291 -12.63 -21.18 -32.59
C GLU A 291 -12.77 -20.48 -31.23
N MET A 292 -11.65 -20.01 -30.65
CA MET A 292 -11.69 -19.26 -29.38
C MET A 292 -12.34 -17.88 -29.53
N LEU A 293 -12.19 -17.20 -30.67
CA LEU A 293 -12.95 -15.97 -30.95
C LEU A 293 -14.46 -16.26 -31.02
N ALA A 294 -14.86 -17.33 -31.72
CA ALA A 294 -16.26 -17.71 -31.82
C ALA A 294 -16.84 -18.11 -30.45
N GLU A 295 -16.08 -18.84 -29.63
CA GLU A 295 -16.47 -19.20 -28.27
C GLU A 295 -16.65 -17.95 -27.39
N MET A 296 -15.71 -17.01 -27.45
CA MET A 296 -15.79 -15.73 -26.74
C MET A 296 -17.10 -14.99 -27.04
N GLN A 297 -17.49 -14.92 -28.32
CA GLN A 297 -18.76 -14.32 -28.75
C GLN A 297 -19.98 -15.12 -28.26
N GLN A 298 -19.93 -16.45 -28.31
CA GLN A 298 -21.01 -17.31 -27.80
C GLN A 298 -21.23 -17.16 -26.29
N GLN A 299 -20.16 -16.90 -25.54
CA GLN A 299 -20.21 -16.59 -24.10
C GLN A 299 -20.64 -15.15 -23.78
N ASN A 300 -21.04 -14.37 -24.78
CA ASN A 300 -21.40 -12.94 -24.66
C ASN A 300 -20.26 -12.06 -24.13
N ILE A 301 -19.01 -12.45 -24.38
CA ILE A 301 -17.83 -11.65 -24.06
C ILE A 301 -17.44 -10.90 -25.32
N SER A 302 -17.40 -9.56 -25.27
CA SER A 302 -17.14 -8.74 -26.46
C SER A 302 -15.66 -8.80 -26.84
N PRO A 303 -15.33 -9.24 -28.07
CA PRO A 303 -14.00 -9.02 -28.65
C PRO A 303 -13.66 -7.53 -28.63
N ASP A 304 -12.39 -7.21 -28.38
CA ASP A 304 -11.89 -5.85 -28.41
C ASP A 304 -10.93 -5.63 -29.59
N SER A 305 -10.42 -4.40 -29.72
CA SER A 305 -9.45 -4.06 -30.76
C SER A 305 -8.19 -4.93 -30.69
N ALA A 306 -7.79 -5.38 -29.50
CA ALA A 306 -6.63 -6.24 -29.34
C ALA A 306 -6.93 -7.65 -29.86
N THR A 307 -8.13 -8.20 -29.63
CA THR A 307 -8.57 -9.48 -30.17
C THR A 307 -8.43 -9.53 -31.69
N PHE A 308 -9.01 -8.54 -32.38
CA PHE A 308 -8.95 -8.47 -33.84
C PHE A 308 -7.53 -8.23 -34.35
N THR A 309 -6.75 -7.38 -33.67
CA THR A 309 -5.34 -7.15 -34.03
C THR A 309 -4.54 -8.44 -33.99
N ILE A 310 -4.69 -9.26 -32.94
CA ILE A 310 -3.99 -10.54 -32.78
C ILE A 310 -4.33 -11.50 -33.93
N ILE A 311 -5.62 -11.67 -34.23
CA ILE A 311 -6.07 -12.64 -35.25
C ILE A 311 -5.71 -12.16 -36.66
N LEU A 312 -5.95 -10.89 -36.98
CA LEU A 312 -5.66 -10.35 -38.31
C LEU A 312 -4.16 -10.37 -38.62
N THR A 313 -3.32 -10.09 -37.62
CA THR A 313 -1.86 -10.21 -37.76
C THR A 313 -1.48 -11.66 -38.07
N ALA A 314 -2.03 -12.63 -37.34
CA ALA A 314 -1.77 -14.05 -37.60
C ALA A 314 -2.27 -14.52 -38.97
N CYS A 315 -3.43 -14.04 -39.43
CA CYS A 315 -3.94 -14.31 -40.77
C CYS A 315 -3.01 -13.74 -41.85
N ALA A 316 -2.48 -12.53 -41.65
CA ALA A 316 -1.52 -11.92 -42.57
C ALA A 316 -0.21 -12.71 -42.61
N ASP A 317 0.36 -13.07 -41.44
CA ASP A 317 1.61 -13.82 -41.33
C ASP A 317 1.52 -15.21 -41.95
N SER A 318 0.36 -15.87 -41.81
CA SER A 318 0.06 -17.17 -42.42
C SER A 318 -0.45 -17.10 -43.87
N LYS A 319 -0.55 -15.89 -44.45
CA LYS A 319 -1.12 -15.62 -45.79
C LYS A 319 -2.55 -16.14 -45.98
N ASN A 320 -3.31 -16.27 -44.90
CA ASN A 320 -4.69 -16.74 -44.91
C ASN A 320 -5.68 -15.56 -44.95
N TYR A 321 -5.62 -14.78 -46.03
CA TYR A 321 -6.36 -13.53 -46.17
C TYR A 321 -7.88 -13.72 -46.21
N GLU A 322 -8.37 -14.81 -46.81
CA GLU A 322 -9.81 -15.12 -46.83
C GLU A 322 -10.36 -15.27 -45.42
N GLN A 323 -9.60 -15.90 -44.54
CA GLN A 323 -10.01 -16.09 -43.17
C GLN A 323 -9.93 -14.77 -42.38
N GLY A 324 -8.92 -13.93 -42.65
CA GLY A 324 -8.85 -12.58 -42.09
C GLY A 324 -10.05 -11.70 -42.49
N LEU A 325 -10.52 -11.81 -43.73
CA LEU A 325 -11.70 -11.09 -44.22
C LEU A 325 -13.01 -11.55 -43.56
N LYS A 326 -13.12 -12.81 -43.16
CA LYS A 326 -14.29 -13.33 -42.45
C LYS A 326 -14.38 -12.88 -41.00
N VAL A 327 -13.25 -12.48 -40.42
CA VAL A 327 -13.13 -12.05 -39.02
C VAL A 327 -13.38 -10.54 -38.87
N LEU A 328 -13.26 -9.76 -39.95
CA LEU A 328 -13.62 -8.33 -40.02
C LEU A 328 -15.15 -8.13 -40.06
#